data_AF-A0A849EKT3-F1
#
_entry.id   AF-A0A849EKT3-F1
#
_cell.length_a   1.000
_cell.length_b   1.000
_cell.length_c   1.000
_cell.angle_alpha   90.00
_cell.angle_beta   90.00
_cell.angle_gamma   90.00
#
_symmetry.space_group_name_H-M   'P 1'
#
loop_
_entity.id
_entity.type
_entity.pdbx_description
1 polymer ?
#
loop_
_entity_poly.entity_id
_entity_poly.type
_entity_poly.pdbx_seq_one_letter_code
_entity_poly.pdbx_strand_id
1 'polypeptide(L)'
;MTHQKAGTPTIEPGPKEKRERQLMRRLKWAIIAIIVQAASFGIITAVIAFKPERVVVVDRNTGEVIGEYQTTAFRGNQELIAGAKRFAQYHLSFNSATVYDDFAMALNMMSEKLRKERIAYLKESNLARDIKSTNSISNLEFNEKETRIVEVKGPYAKVELAGDVAIGDRNTVSSEILVNRNKVAFRMLVDIEMVAISSVNTSGIKVVDYYEFK
;
A
#
# COMPACT_ATOMS: atom_id res chain seq x y z
N MET A 1 -49.41 33.68 46.39
CA MET A 1 -48.28 34.63 46.57
C MET A 1 -47.42 34.55 45.32
N THR A 2 -47.45 35.58 44.49
CA THR A 2 -46.82 35.59 43.16
C THR A 2 -45.74 36.67 43.18
N HIS A 3 -44.47 36.27 43.20
CA HIS A 3 -43.34 37.20 43.09
C HIS A 3 -43.14 37.60 41.62
N GLN A 4 -43.46 38.84 41.26
CA GLN A 4 -42.99 39.47 40.04
C GLN A 4 -41.49 39.76 40.16
N LYS A 5 -40.67 39.09 39.34
CA LYS A 5 -39.27 39.45 39.12
C LYS A 5 -39.25 40.77 38.34
N ALA A 6 -38.70 41.83 38.94
CA ALA A 6 -38.40 43.08 38.27
C ALA A 6 -37.39 42.82 37.14
N GLY A 7 -37.78 43.09 35.90
CA GLY A 7 -36.90 43.04 34.74
C GLY A 7 -35.95 44.22 34.76
N THR A 8 -34.65 43.96 34.71
CA THR A 8 -33.61 44.99 34.62
C THR A 8 -33.76 45.74 33.28
N PRO A 9 -33.79 47.09 33.26
CA PRO A 9 -33.90 47.84 32.01
C PRO A 9 -32.65 47.61 31.17
N THR A 10 -32.85 47.12 29.95
CA THR A 10 -31.77 46.94 28.97
C THR A 10 -31.48 48.30 28.35
N ILE A 11 -30.42 48.97 28.81
CA ILE A 11 -29.98 50.24 28.23
C ILE A 11 -29.49 49.95 26.80
N GLU A 12 -30.18 50.49 25.80
CA GLU A 12 -29.76 50.35 24.41
C GLU A 12 -28.41 51.04 24.20
N PRO A 13 -27.40 50.35 23.65
CA PRO A 13 -26.08 50.92 23.45
C PRO A 13 -26.16 52.07 22.44
N GLY A 14 -25.50 53.18 22.77
CA GLY A 14 -25.46 54.37 21.91
C GLY A 14 -24.82 54.10 20.54
N PRO A 15 -25.04 54.96 19.53
CA PRO A 15 -24.53 54.76 18.17
C PRO A 15 -22.99 54.62 18.10
N LYS A 16 -22.26 55.23 19.05
CA LYS A 16 -20.80 55.06 19.19
C LYS A 16 -20.43 53.66 19.68
N GLU A 17 -21.10 53.15 20.71
CA GLU A 17 -20.88 51.79 21.25
C GLU A 17 -21.27 50.70 20.24
N LYS A 18 -22.35 50.91 19.45
CA LYS A 18 -22.73 50.00 18.36
C LYS A 18 -21.60 49.93 17.30
N ARG A 19 -20.94 51.04 16.97
CA ARG A 19 -19.81 51.10 16.02
C ARG A 19 -18.56 50.42 16.55
N GLU A 20 -18.22 50.64 17.82
CA GLU A 20 -17.07 50.00 18.48
C GLU A 20 -17.22 48.47 18.59
N ARG A 21 -18.43 47.99 18.93
CA ARG A 21 -18.71 46.54 18.95
C ARG A 21 -18.57 45.90 17.56
N GLN A 22 -19.01 46.59 16.51
CA GLN A 22 -18.85 46.12 15.14
C GLN A 22 -17.38 46.08 14.71
N LEU A 23 -16.59 47.10 15.06
CA LEU A 23 -15.15 47.14 14.81
C LEU A 23 -14.42 46.01 15.54
N MET A 24 -14.70 45.82 16.84
CA MET A 24 -14.11 44.74 17.62
C MET A 24 -14.50 43.35 17.10
N ARG A 25 -15.73 43.18 16.63
CA ARG A 25 -16.16 41.94 15.98
C ARG A 25 -15.39 41.68 14.68
N ARG A 26 -15.25 42.69 13.80
CA ARG A 26 -14.48 42.57 12.55
C ARG A 26 -13.01 42.28 12.83
N LEU A 27 -12.41 42.93 13.82
CA LEU A 27 -11.02 42.72 14.22
C LEU A 27 -10.79 41.28 14.72
N LYS A 28 -11.70 40.75 15.54
CA LYS A 28 -11.64 39.34 15.99
C LYS A 28 -11.68 38.35 14.82
N TRP A 29 -12.58 38.58 13.86
CA TRP A 29 -12.65 37.74 12.65
C TRP A 29 -11.39 37.84 11.78
N ALA A 30 -10.81 39.03 11.65
CA ALA A 30 -9.56 39.23 10.92
C ALA A 30 -8.39 38.48 11.58
N ILE A 31 -8.28 38.53 12.91
CA ILE A 31 -7.25 37.79 13.66
C ILE A 31 -7.42 36.27 13.47
N ILE A 32 -8.66 35.77 13.56
CA ILE A 32 -8.95 34.34 13.33
C ILE A 32 -8.54 33.93 11.91
N ALA A 33 -8.88 34.74 10.89
CA ALA A 33 -8.53 34.44 9.51
C ALA A 33 -7.01 34.36 9.30
N ILE A 34 -6.24 35.26 9.91
CA ILE A 34 -4.77 35.23 9.84
C ILE A 34 -4.20 33.96 10.48
N ILE A 35 -4.73 33.55 11.64
CA ILE A 35 -4.29 32.31 12.32
C ILE A 35 -4.58 31.09 11.47
N VAL A 36 -5.79 31.00 10.89
CA VAL A 36 -6.17 29.89 10.00
C VAL A 36 -5.28 29.86 8.76
N GLN A 37 -4.98 31.02 8.18
CA GLN A 37 -4.13 31.09 7.00
C GLN A 37 -2.68 30.67 7.32
N ALA A 38 -2.12 31.11 8.44
CA ALA A 38 -0.79 30.68 8.89
C ALA A 38 -0.75 29.16 9.16
N ALA A 39 -1.77 28.61 9.80
CA ALA A 39 -1.87 27.16 10.03
C ALA A 39 -1.96 26.38 8.71
N SER A 40 -2.77 26.85 7.75
CA SER A 40 -2.89 26.23 6.42
C SER A 40 -1.57 26.25 5.66
N PHE A 41 -0.82 27.35 5.74
CA PHE A 41 0.49 27.47 5.11
C PHE A 41 1.50 26.49 5.74
N GLY A 42 1.49 26.35 7.07
CA GLY A 42 2.32 25.37 7.79
C GLY A 42 2.02 23.93 7.39
N ILE A 43 0.75 23.58 7.16
CA ILE A 43 0.36 22.25 6.67
C ILE A 43 0.89 22.02 5.25
N ILE A 44 0.74 23.00 4.35
CA ILE A 44 1.19 22.89 2.96
C ILE A 44 2.72 22.74 2.90
N THR A 45 3.47 23.55 3.66
CA THR A 45 4.93 23.46 3.68
C THR A 45 5.41 22.15 4.28
N ALA A 46 4.77 21.63 5.34
CA ALA A 46 5.06 20.31 5.86
C ALA A 46 4.85 19.23 4.79
N VAL A 47 3.72 19.23 4.08
CA VAL A 47 3.42 18.25 3.02
C VAL A 47 4.46 18.30 1.90
N ILE A 48 4.95 19.48 1.52
CA ILE A 48 5.99 19.62 0.49
C ILE A 48 7.35 19.14 1.01
N ALA A 49 7.72 19.45 2.25
CA ALA A 49 8.98 19.04 2.85
C ALA A 49 9.10 17.52 3.04
N PHE A 50 7.97 16.81 3.19
CA PHE A 50 7.95 15.35 3.27
C PHE A 50 7.86 14.64 1.90
N LYS A 51 7.92 15.37 0.78
CA LYS A 51 7.99 14.71 -0.54
C LYS A 51 9.37 14.07 -0.74
N PRO A 52 9.44 12.79 -1.12
CA PRO A 52 10.71 12.14 -1.35
C PRO A 52 11.39 12.70 -2.60
N GLU A 53 12.66 13.09 -2.46
CA GLU A 53 13.46 13.55 -3.59
C GLU A 53 13.58 12.45 -4.64
N ARG A 54 13.28 12.81 -5.89
CA ARG A 54 13.61 11.98 -7.05
C ARG A 54 15.02 12.35 -7.48
N VAL A 55 15.96 11.44 -7.28
CA VAL A 55 17.35 11.64 -7.71
C VAL A 55 17.53 10.95 -9.05
N VAL A 56 17.89 11.73 -10.07
CA VAL A 56 18.28 11.22 -11.37
C VAL A 56 19.71 10.70 -11.26
N VAL A 57 19.91 9.41 -11.45
CA VAL A 57 21.26 8.82 -11.46
C VAL A 57 21.74 8.75 -12.91
N VAL A 58 22.87 9.39 -13.16
CA VAL A 58 23.52 9.45 -14.46
C VAL A 58 24.73 8.52 -14.44
N ASP A 59 24.89 7.71 -15.49
CA ASP A 59 26.08 6.88 -15.68
C ASP A 59 27.33 7.79 -15.72
N ARG A 60 28.31 7.55 -14.85
CA ARG A 60 29.54 8.33 -14.83
C ARG A 60 30.37 8.18 -16.10
N ASN A 61 30.19 7.10 -16.85
CA ASN A 61 31.00 6.78 -18.03
C ASN A 61 30.31 7.18 -19.35
N THR A 62 28.98 7.08 -19.43
CA THR A 62 28.24 7.40 -20.66
C THR A 62 27.49 8.72 -20.61
N GLY A 63 27.30 9.31 -19.42
CA GLY A 63 26.48 10.52 -19.25
C GLY A 63 24.99 10.29 -19.49
N GLU A 64 24.57 9.05 -19.71
CA GLU A 64 23.17 8.69 -19.91
C GLU A 64 22.43 8.60 -18.57
N VAL A 65 21.17 9.04 -18.58
CA VAL A 65 20.28 8.87 -17.44
C VAL A 65 19.93 7.39 -17.31
N ILE A 66 20.48 6.71 -16.29
CA ILE A 66 20.22 5.30 -16.02
C ILE A 66 18.82 5.12 -15.38
N GLY A 67 18.31 6.15 -14.70
CA GLY A 67 16.93 6.18 -14.21
C GLY A 67 16.69 7.20 -13.09
N GLU A 68 15.40 7.41 -12.78
CA GLU A 68 14.95 8.13 -11.59
C GLU A 68 14.88 7.18 -10.39
N TYR A 69 15.59 7.49 -9.31
CA TYR A 69 15.49 6.79 -8.03
C TYR A 69 14.67 7.63 -7.07
N GLN A 70 13.66 7.02 -6.41
CA GLN A 70 13.13 7.59 -5.18
C GLN A 70 14.13 7.32 -4.05
N THR A 71 14.66 8.38 -3.45
CA THR A 71 15.68 8.28 -2.38
C THR A 71 15.14 7.65 -1.10
N THR A 72 13.83 7.73 -0.86
CA THR A 72 13.21 7.08 0.29
C THR A 72 12.65 5.72 -0.09
N ALA A 73 13.12 4.69 0.58
CA ALA A 73 12.48 3.38 0.60
C ALA A 73 11.14 3.39 1.37
N PHE A 74 10.67 4.53 1.88
CA PHE A 74 9.40 4.59 2.59
C PHE A 74 8.24 4.24 1.65
N ARG A 75 7.41 3.27 2.07
CA ARG A 75 6.23 2.81 1.33
C ARG A 75 4.99 2.97 2.18
N GLY A 76 3.90 3.38 1.53
CA GLY A 76 2.60 3.42 2.18
C GLY A 76 2.09 2.02 2.50
N ASN A 77 1.24 1.89 3.52
CA ASN A 77 0.66 0.61 3.91
C ASN A 77 -0.03 -0.13 2.74
N GLN A 78 -0.72 0.63 1.88
CA GLN A 78 -1.37 0.10 0.69
C GLN A 78 -0.36 -0.47 -0.33
N GLU A 79 0.79 0.17 -0.48
CA GLU A 79 1.86 -0.29 -1.39
C GLU A 79 2.51 -1.58 -0.87
N LEU A 80 2.72 -1.69 0.44
CA LEU A 80 3.25 -2.90 1.08
C LEU A 80 2.28 -4.08 0.90
N ILE A 81 0.99 -3.87 1.15
CA ILE A 81 -0.04 -4.90 0.94
C ILE A 81 -0.14 -5.28 -0.53
N ALA A 82 -0.17 -4.30 -1.45
CA ALA A 82 -0.25 -4.57 -2.88
C ALA A 82 0.98 -5.36 -3.38
N GLY A 83 2.16 -5.01 -2.89
CA GLY A 83 3.40 -5.73 -3.18
C GLY A 83 3.38 -7.17 -2.66
N ALA A 84 2.91 -7.39 -1.42
CA ALA A 84 2.73 -8.71 -0.85
C ALA A 84 1.73 -9.57 -1.66
N LYS A 85 0.58 -8.99 -2.03
CA LYS A 85 -0.43 -9.65 -2.87
C LYS A 85 0.12 -10.03 -4.23
N ARG A 86 0.88 -9.13 -4.88
CA ARG A 86 1.54 -9.41 -6.17
C ARG A 86 2.53 -10.57 -6.05
N PHE A 87 3.32 -10.60 -4.98
CA PHE A 87 4.19 -11.74 -4.71
C PHE A 87 3.38 -13.03 -4.56
N ALA A 88 2.34 -13.04 -3.72
CA ALA A 88 1.50 -14.21 -3.50
C ALA A 88 0.83 -14.68 -4.80
N GLN A 89 0.38 -13.76 -5.67
CA GLN A 89 -0.17 -14.08 -6.99
C GLN A 89 0.83 -14.86 -7.84
N TYR A 90 2.07 -14.40 -7.97
CA TYR A 90 3.07 -15.14 -8.75
C TYR A 90 3.56 -16.41 -8.05
N HIS A 91 3.45 -16.48 -6.72
CA HIS A 91 3.96 -17.59 -5.92
C HIS A 91 2.99 -18.77 -5.79
N LEU A 92 1.70 -18.47 -5.59
CA LEU A 92 0.64 -19.44 -5.30
C LEU A 92 -0.36 -19.60 -6.44
N SER A 93 -0.57 -18.55 -7.24
CA SER A 93 -1.39 -18.66 -8.45
C SER A 93 -0.54 -19.29 -9.55
N PHE A 94 -1.15 -20.14 -10.35
CA PHE A 94 -0.47 -20.82 -11.44
C PHE A 94 -1.35 -20.88 -12.66
N ASN A 95 -0.74 -20.65 -13.81
CA ASN A 95 -1.32 -20.99 -15.10
C ASN A 95 -0.38 -21.99 -15.76
N SER A 96 -0.89 -23.18 -16.07
CA SER A 96 -0.09 -24.24 -16.70
C SER A 96 0.59 -23.80 -18.02
N ALA A 97 0.07 -22.76 -18.70
CA ALA A 97 0.69 -22.16 -19.88
C ALA A 97 1.92 -21.27 -19.56
N THR A 98 1.90 -20.54 -18.44
CA THR A 98 2.87 -19.49 -18.09
C THR A 98 3.63 -19.76 -16.79
N VAL A 99 3.54 -20.98 -16.26
CA VAL A 99 4.09 -21.35 -14.93
C VAL A 99 5.57 -20.96 -14.73
N TYR A 100 6.39 -21.04 -15.78
CA TYR A 100 7.80 -20.64 -15.68
C TYR A 100 7.99 -19.13 -15.56
N ASP A 101 7.16 -18.35 -16.27
CA ASP A 101 7.18 -16.88 -16.19
C ASP A 101 6.64 -16.43 -14.83
N ASP A 102 5.58 -17.07 -14.35
CA ASP A 102 5.00 -16.80 -13.02
C ASP A 102 6.06 -17.05 -11.92
N PHE A 103 6.75 -18.20 -11.95
CA PHE A 103 7.83 -18.46 -11.01
C PHE A 103 9.02 -17.50 -11.17
N ALA A 104 9.39 -17.12 -12.39
CA ALA A 104 10.45 -16.14 -12.60
C ALA A 104 10.10 -14.79 -11.96
N MET A 105 8.85 -14.34 -12.10
CA MET A 105 8.36 -13.12 -11.46
C MET A 105 8.40 -13.22 -9.93
N ALA A 106 7.93 -14.33 -9.35
CA ALA A 106 8.01 -14.55 -7.90
C ALA A 106 9.46 -14.53 -7.39
N LEU A 107 10.37 -15.24 -8.09
CA LEU A 107 11.80 -15.30 -7.74
C LEU A 107 12.48 -13.93 -7.82
N ASN A 108 12.12 -13.11 -8.80
CA ASN A 108 12.65 -11.75 -8.95
C ASN A 108 12.26 -10.83 -7.79
N MET A 109 11.11 -11.09 -7.17
CA MET A 109 10.66 -10.35 -5.98
C MET A 109 11.33 -10.82 -4.69
N MET A 110 12.02 -11.96 -4.67
CA MET A 110 12.67 -12.50 -3.47
C MET A 110 14.06 -11.90 -3.22
N SER A 111 14.48 -11.89 -1.95
CA SER A 111 15.86 -11.68 -1.52
C SER A 111 16.78 -12.75 -2.12
N GLU A 112 18.08 -12.48 -2.21
CA GLU A 112 19.03 -13.43 -2.81
C GLU A 112 19.03 -14.78 -2.08
N LYS A 113 18.98 -14.74 -0.74
CA LYS A 113 18.95 -15.94 0.09
C LYS A 113 17.69 -16.77 -0.19
N LEU A 114 16.52 -16.17 -0.03
CA LEU A 114 15.24 -16.84 -0.24
C LEU A 114 15.09 -17.37 -1.67
N ARG A 115 15.57 -16.62 -2.66
CA ARG A 115 15.57 -17.03 -4.06
C ARG A 115 16.40 -18.29 -4.29
N LYS A 116 17.60 -18.39 -3.70
CA LYS A 116 18.45 -19.58 -3.82
C LYS A 116 17.78 -20.80 -3.21
N GLU A 117 17.20 -20.65 -2.03
CA GLU A 117 16.46 -21.70 -1.33
C GLU A 117 15.25 -22.17 -2.16
N ARG A 118 14.47 -21.22 -2.70
CA ARG A 118 13.32 -21.55 -3.54
C ARG A 118 13.71 -22.23 -4.85
N ILE A 119 14.80 -21.79 -5.50
CA ILE A 119 15.30 -22.45 -6.71
C ILE A 119 15.70 -23.90 -6.42
N ALA A 120 16.36 -24.16 -5.29
CA ALA A 120 16.72 -25.52 -4.88
C ALA A 120 15.46 -26.38 -4.70
N TYR A 121 14.47 -25.87 -3.95
CA TYR A 121 13.19 -26.56 -3.75
C TYR A 121 12.46 -26.86 -5.08
N LEU A 122 12.40 -25.90 -6.01
CA LEU A 122 11.73 -26.10 -7.30
C LEU A 122 12.43 -27.16 -8.17
N LYS A 123 13.76 -27.27 -8.07
CA LYS A 123 14.54 -28.31 -8.75
C LYS A 123 14.29 -29.69 -8.17
N GLU A 124 14.19 -29.79 -6.84
CA GLU A 124 13.99 -31.06 -6.14
C GLU A 124 12.55 -31.58 -6.27
N SER A 125 11.56 -30.69 -6.17
CA SER A 125 10.14 -31.06 -6.14
C SER A 125 9.53 -31.36 -7.51
N ASN A 126 10.16 -30.95 -8.62
CA ASN A 126 9.55 -30.95 -9.97
C ASN A 126 8.21 -30.20 -10.08
N LEU A 127 7.87 -29.35 -9.11
CA LEU A 127 6.56 -28.69 -8.99
C LEU A 127 6.13 -27.97 -10.28
N ALA A 128 7.06 -27.26 -10.94
CA ALA A 128 6.77 -26.55 -12.18
C ALA A 128 6.37 -27.48 -13.32
N ARG A 129 6.98 -28.68 -13.39
CA ARG A 129 6.65 -29.69 -14.40
C ARG A 129 5.27 -30.30 -14.14
N ASP A 130 4.95 -30.56 -12.88
CA ASP A 130 3.67 -31.13 -12.48
C ASP A 130 2.53 -30.14 -12.73
N ILE A 131 2.70 -28.86 -12.38
CA ILE A 131 1.71 -27.83 -12.70
C ILE A 131 1.52 -27.70 -14.21
N LYS A 132 2.60 -27.72 -15.00
CA LYS A 132 2.52 -27.62 -16.46
C LYS A 132 1.71 -28.76 -17.10
N SER A 133 1.75 -29.96 -16.53
CA SER A 133 1.03 -31.13 -17.08
C SER A 133 -0.46 -31.15 -16.71
N THR A 134 -0.91 -30.35 -15.73
CA THR A 134 -2.30 -30.39 -15.24
C THR A 134 -3.34 -29.76 -16.18
N ASN A 135 -2.93 -28.94 -17.16
CA ASN A 135 -3.82 -28.09 -17.96
C ASN A 135 -4.77 -27.21 -17.13
N SER A 136 -4.39 -26.88 -15.90
CA SER A 136 -5.20 -26.08 -14.98
C SER A 136 -4.75 -24.62 -14.93
N ILE A 137 -5.64 -23.79 -14.40
CA ILE A 137 -5.37 -22.41 -13.98
C ILE A 137 -5.88 -22.25 -12.54
N SER A 138 -5.15 -21.51 -11.73
CA SER A 138 -5.60 -21.06 -10.42
C SER A 138 -5.60 -19.54 -10.35
N ASN A 139 -6.51 -19.00 -9.54
CA ASN A 139 -6.61 -17.58 -9.23
C ASN A 139 -6.72 -17.40 -7.71
N LEU A 140 -6.13 -16.32 -7.20
CA LEU A 140 -6.24 -15.94 -5.80
C LEU A 140 -7.37 -14.91 -5.60
N GLU A 141 -8.25 -15.21 -4.67
CA GLU A 141 -9.27 -14.29 -4.17
C GLU A 141 -8.85 -13.83 -2.76
N PHE A 142 -8.38 -12.59 -2.63
CA PHE A 142 -7.94 -12.06 -1.35
C PHE A 142 -9.11 -11.62 -0.46
N ASN A 143 -9.04 -11.96 0.82
CA ASN A 143 -9.94 -11.44 1.84
C ASN A 143 -9.38 -10.10 2.39
N GLU A 144 -9.97 -8.99 1.94
CA GLU A 144 -9.55 -7.64 2.34
C GLU A 144 -9.73 -7.35 3.84
N LYS A 145 -10.64 -8.07 4.53
CA LYS A 145 -10.87 -7.87 5.97
C LYS A 145 -9.80 -8.52 6.84
N GLU A 146 -9.17 -9.57 6.32
CA GLU A 146 -8.16 -10.35 7.06
C GLU A 146 -6.74 -10.01 6.61
N THR A 147 -6.58 -9.44 5.41
CA THR A 147 -5.30 -8.95 4.92
C THR A 147 -4.89 -7.67 5.64
N ARG A 148 -3.71 -7.66 6.26
CA ARG A 148 -3.25 -6.53 7.08
C ARG A 148 -1.73 -6.49 7.25
N ILE A 149 -1.24 -5.33 7.67
CA ILE A 149 0.14 -5.18 8.14
C ILE A 149 0.20 -5.60 9.61
N VAL A 150 1.10 -6.53 9.91
CA VAL A 150 1.34 -7.02 11.27
C VAL A 150 2.37 -6.16 11.98
N GLU A 151 3.45 -5.79 11.28
CA GLU A 151 4.57 -5.04 11.85
C GLU A 151 5.24 -4.16 10.79
N VAL A 152 5.71 -2.97 11.17
CA VAL A 152 6.63 -2.15 10.39
C VAL A 152 7.79 -1.73 11.27
N LYS A 153 9.01 -2.05 10.88
CA LYS A 153 10.24 -1.77 11.64
C LYS A 153 11.36 -1.32 10.71
N GLY A 154 11.59 -0.02 10.65
CA GLY A 154 12.61 0.57 9.78
C GLY A 154 12.32 0.27 8.31
N PRO A 155 13.26 -0.32 7.55
CA PRO A 155 13.03 -0.70 6.16
C PRO A 155 12.25 -2.02 6.01
N TYR A 156 11.84 -2.68 7.10
CA TYR A 156 11.15 -3.96 7.04
C TYR A 156 9.68 -3.86 7.42
N ALA A 157 8.84 -4.71 6.81
CA ALA A 157 7.44 -4.85 7.14
C ALA A 157 7.02 -6.32 7.09
N LYS A 158 6.04 -6.69 7.92
CA LYS A 158 5.39 -7.99 7.90
C LYS A 158 3.94 -7.83 7.49
N VAL A 159 3.54 -8.55 6.44
CA VAL A 159 2.19 -8.48 5.88
C VAL A 159 1.53 -9.84 5.98
N GLU A 160 0.38 -9.89 6.63
CA GLU A 160 -0.48 -11.06 6.68
C GLU A 160 -1.50 -10.99 5.54
N LEU A 161 -1.53 -12.04 4.72
CA LEU A 161 -2.46 -12.23 3.63
C LEU A 161 -3.38 -13.41 3.95
N ALA A 162 -4.65 -13.30 3.60
CA ALA A 162 -5.61 -14.38 3.69
C ALA A 162 -6.56 -14.34 2.50
N GLY A 163 -7.10 -15.49 2.11
CA GLY A 163 -8.02 -15.59 0.99
C GLY A 163 -8.25 -17.04 0.56
N ASP A 164 -8.73 -17.21 -0.66
CA ASP A 164 -8.98 -18.52 -1.27
C ASP A 164 -8.19 -18.67 -2.57
N VAL A 165 -7.69 -19.88 -2.83
CA VAL A 165 -7.17 -20.31 -4.13
C VAL A 165 -8.29 -21.05 -4.86
N ALA A 166 -8.75 -20.48 -5.97
CA ALA A 166 -9.74 -21.12 -6.84
C ALA A 166 -9.03 -21.79 -8.02
N ILE A 167 -9.22 -23.11 -8.19
CA ILE A 167 -8.61 -23.89 -9.28
C ILE A 167 -9.68 -24.27 -10.30
N GLY A 168 -9.40 -24.03 -11.58
CA GLY A 168 -10.26 -24.36 -12.71
C GLY A 168 -9.50 -25.01 -13.87
N ASP A 169 -10.24 -25.60 -14.81
CA ASP A 169 -9.68 -26.14 -16.06
C ASP A 169 -9.56 -25.04 -17.11
N ARG A 170 -8.37 -24.94 -17.72
CA ARG A 170 -8.04 -23.94 -18.74
C ARG A 170 -8.93 -24.07 -19.99
N ASN A 171 -9.41 -25.26 -20.32
CA ASN A 171 -10.24 -25.48 -21.51
C ASN A 171 -11.71 -25.11 -21.32
N THR A 172 -12.17 -24.97 -20.07
CA THR A 172 -13.54 -24.57 -19.73
C THR A 172 -13.72 -23.06 -19.54
N VAL A 173 -12.69 -22.27 -19.84
CA VAL A 173 -12.73 -20.80 -19.71
C VAL A 173 -13.48 -20.20 -20.90
N SER A 174 -14.78 -20.48 -21.02
CA SER A 174 -15.69 -19.52 -21.61
C SER A 174 -15.83 -18.39 -20.59
N SER A 175 -15.24 -17.24 -20.93
CA SER A 175 -15.45 -15.91 -20.36
C SER A 175 -16.45 -15.83 -19.19
N GLU A 176 -15.90 -15.48 -18.02
CA GLU A 176 -16.59 -15.06 -16.76
C GLU A 176 -16.81 -16.10 -15.65
N ILE A 177 -16.60 -17.40 -15.86
CA ILE A 177 -16.77 -18.37 -14.76
C ILE A 177 -15.62 -19.39 -14.79
N LEU A 178 -14.65 -19.22 -13.89
CA LEU A 178 -13.87 -20.37 -13.42
C LEU A 178 -14.89 -21.34 -12.83
N VAL A 179 -15.15 -22.45 -13.53
CA VAL A 179 -16.09 -23.47 -13.08
C VAL A 179 -15.53 -24.06 -11.79
N ASN A 180 -15.97 -23.46 -10.69
CA ASN A 180 -15.53 -23.68 -9.33
C ASN A 180 -15.58 -25.17 -9.01
N ARG A 181 -14.43 -25.80 -8.79
CA ARG A 181 -14.42 -27.17 -8.26
C ARG A 181 -13.66 -27.36 -6.96
N ASN A 182 -12.77 -26.45 -6.54
CA ASN A 182 -12.20 -26.46 -5.19
C ASN A 182 -11.68 -25.07 -4.83
N LYS A 183 -12.28 -24.44 -3.81
CA LYS A 183 -11.66 -23.29 -3.12
C LYS A 183 -10.84 -23.83 -1.95
N VAL A 184 -9.56 -23.51 -1.94
CA VAL A 184 -8.66 -23.86 -0.84
C VAL A 184 -8.28 -22.57 -0.12
N ALA A 185 -8.70 -22.43 1.12
CA ALA A 185 -8.31 -21.28 1.93
C ALA A 185 -6.79 -21.25 2.08
N PHE A 186 -6.20 -20.05 1.99
CA PHE A 186 -4.79 -19.83 2.26
C PHE A 186 -4.62 -18.69 3.26
N ARG A 187 -3.57 -18.79 4.05
CA ARG A 187 -3.06 -17.71 4.88
C ARG A 187 -1.55 -17.70 4.78
N MET A 188 -0.97 -16.52 4.60
CA MET A 188 0.46 -16.35 4.39
C MET A 188 0.95 -15.12 5.15
N LEU A 189 2.07 -15.25 5.85
CA LEU A 189 2.82 -14.13 6.38
C LEU A 189 4.01 -13.85 5.47
N VAL A 190 4.14 -12.62 4.99
CA VAL A 190 5.20 -12.19 4.07
C VAL A 190 6.07 -11.15 4.75
N ASP A 191 7.36 -11.44 4.88
CA ASP A 191 8.36 -10.52 5.40
C ASP A 191 8.98 -9.75 4.22
N ILE A 192 8.86 -8.44 4.26
CA ILE A 192 9.22 -7.53 3.16
C ILE A 192 10.32 -6.58 3.61
N GLU A 193 11.32 -6.41 2.76
CA GLU A 193 12.30 -5.33 2.80
C GLU A 193 11.91 -4.28 1.77
N MET A 194 11.74 -3.04 2.21
CA MET A 194 11.55 -1.89 1.36
C MET A 194 12.88 -1.48 0.74
N VAL A 195 12.90 -1.37 -0.59
CA VAL A 195 14.09 -0.98 -1.34
C VAL A 195 13.78 0.18 -2.28
N ALA A 196 14.82 0.91 -2.68
CA ALA A 196 14.68 1.95 -3.68
C ALA A 196 14.14 1.35 -4.99
N ILE A 197 13.19 2.03 -5.61
CA ILE A 197 12.73 1.68 -6.95
C ILE A 197 13.89 1.90 -7.92
N SER A 198 14.10 0.93 -8.80
CA SER A 198 15.10 1.00 -9.87
C SER A 198 14.54 0.38 -11.14
N SER A 199 15.28 0.50 -12.24
CA SER A 199 14.96 -0.19 -13.50
C SER A 199 14.86 -1.72 -13.35
N VAL A 200 15.49 -2.28 -12.31
CA VAL A 200 15.51 -3.72 -12.02
C VAL A 200 14.51 -4.10 -10.92
N ASN A 201 14.13 -3.15 -10.05
CA ASN A 201 13.10 -3.36 -9.03
C ASN A 201 12.04 -2.26 -9.11
N THR A 202 11.01 -2.50 -9.91
CA THR A 202 9.92 -1.55 -10.14
C THR A 202 8.90 -1.52 -9.00
N SER A 203 8.86 -2.54 -8.13
CA SER A 203 7.93 -2.60 -7.00
C SER A 203 8.46 -1.88 -5.77
N GLY A 204 9.77 -1.62 -5.69
CA GLY A 204 10.39 -1.00 -4.52
C GLY A 204 10.29 -1.87 -3.25
N ILE A 205 10.11 -3.17 -3.43
CA ILE A 205 10.02 -4.16 -2.34
C ILE A 205 10.81 -5.42 -2.70
N LYS A 206 11.29 -6.13 -1.69
CA LYS A 206 11.81 -7.50 -1.77
C LYS A 206 11.20 -8.35 -0.69
N VAL A 207 10.82 -9.58 -1.01
CA VAL A 207 10.38 -10.57 -0.02
C VAL A 207 11.62 -11.23 0.57
N VAL A 208 11.82 -11.04 1.87
CA VAL A 208 12.94 -11.59 2.62
C VAL A 208 12.66 -13.02 3.05
N ASP A 209 11.43 -13.27 3.49
CA ASP A 209 10.96 -14.56 3.98
C ASP A 209 9.42 -14.64 3.84
N TYR A 210 8.86 -15.85 3.92
CA TYR A 210 7.42 -16.04 3.99
C TYR A 210 7.04 -17.36 4.68
N TYR A 211 5.86 -17.38 5.29
CA TYR A 211 5.33 -18.54 6.01
C TYR A 211 3.89 -18.80 5.57
N GLU A 212 3.60 -20.03 5.14
CA GLU A 212 2.27 -20.49 4.81
C GLU A 212 1.66 -21.23 6.01
N PHE A 213 0.46 -20.82 6.44
CA PHE A 213 -0.27 -21.55 7.47
C PHE A 213 -1.07 -22.67 6.80
N LYS A 214 -0.93 -23.88 7.32
CA LYS A 214 -1.75 -25.04 6.93
C LYS A 214 -3.08 -25.05 7.67
#